data_AF-A0AAU5GEQ1-F1
#
_entry.id   AF-A0AAU5GEQ1-F1
#
_cell.length_a   1.000
_cell.length_b   1.000
_cell.length_c   1.000
_cell.angle_alpha   90.00
_cell.angle_beta   90.00
_cell.angle_gamma   90.00
#
_symmetry.space_group_name_H-M   'P 1'
#
loop_
_entity.id
_entity.type
_entity.pdbx_description
1 polymer ?
#
loop_
_entity_poly.entity_id
_entity_poly.type
_entity_poly.pdbx_seq_one_letter_code
_entity_poly.pdbx_strand_id
1 'polypeptide(L)' 'MSALAIRDVPDDQIQTLKVRAAQAGQSLQAYFLDLIARETSKPTMAEMVARLNRETTASVSTEDVLAAIDEARTGR' A
#
# COMPACT_ATOMS: atom_id res chain seq x y z
N MET A 1 8.18 16.07 13.18
CA MET A 1 8.12 14.89 14.06
C MET A 1 6.86 15.02 14.89
N SER A 2 5.97 14.03 14.79
CA SER A 2 4.73 13.97 15.56
C SER A 2 4.83 12.81 16.54
N ALA A 3 4.47 13.05 17.80
CA ALA A 3 4.40 11.98 18.80
C ALA A 3 3.03 11.29 18.72
N LEU A 4 3.03 9.96 18.70
CA LEU A 4 1.81 9.14 18.68
C LEU A 4 1.76 8.30 19.96
N ALA A 5 0.64 8.39 20.67
CA ALA A 5 0.38 7.60 21.89
C ALA A 5 -0.84 6.71 21.65
N ILE A 6 -0.65 5.40 21.79
CA ILE A 6 -1.72 4.40 21.70
C ILE A 6 -2.15 4.06 23.13
N ARG A 7 -3.44 4.22 23.43
CA ARG A 7 -4.02 3.94 24.75
C ARG A 7 -4.77 2.61 24.71
N ASP A 8 -4.99 2.05 25.90
CA ASP A 8 -5.84 0.87 26.11
C ASP A 8 -5.40 -0.37 25.33
N VAL A 9 -4.08 -0.53 25.11
CA VAL A 9 -3.54 -1.72 24.47
C VAL A 9 -3.56 -2.87 25.49
N PRO A 10 -4.20 -4.01 25.17
CA PRO A 10 -4.21 -5.17 26.06
C PRO A 10 -2.80 -5.65 26.44
N ASP A 11 -2.62 -6.04 27.69
CA ASP A 11 -1.30 -6.40 28.25
C ASP A 11 -0.66 -7.58 27.51
N ASP A 12 -1.46 -8.54 27.06
CA ASP A 12 -1.02 -9.70 26.28
C ASP A 12 -0.44 -9.29 24.91
N GLN A 13 -1.04 -8.29 24.27
CA GLN A 13 -0.55 -7.74 23.01
C GLN A 13 0.76 -6.97 23.21
N ILE A 14 0.84 -6.12 24.25
CA ILE A 14 2.09 -5.42 24.59
C ILE A 14 3.21 -6.41 24.89
N GLN A 15 2.92 -7.47 25.64
CA GLN A 15 3.92 -8.48 25.97
C GLN A 15 4.42 -9.21 24.72
N THR A 16 3.50 -9.58 23.82
CA THR A 16 3.84 -10.19 22.53
C THR A 16 4.77 -9.27 21.71
N LEU A 17 4.45 -7.98 21.65
CA LEU A 17 5.24 -7.00 20.89
C LEU A 17 6.62 -6.75 21.52
N LYS A 18 6.72 -6.73 22.85
CA LYS A 18 8.02 -6.65 23.55
C LYS A 18 8.93 -7.83 23.22
N VAL A 19 8.37 -9.06 23.20
CA VAL A 19 9.13 -10.27 22.84
C VAL A 19 9.63 -10.17 21.41
N ARG A 20 8.77 -9.78 20.46
CA ARG A 20 9.16 -9.61 19.05
C ARG A 20 10.21 -8.52 18.85
N ALA A 21 10.07 -7.38 19.55
CA ALA A 21 11.06 -6.30 19.52
C ALA A 21 12.43 -6.78 20.04
N ALA A 22 12.44 -7.52 21.16
CA ALA A 22 13.67 -8.09 21.70
C ALA A 22 14.32 -9.10 20.74
N GLN A 23 13.52 -9.96 20.10
CA GLN A 23 14.00 -10.90 19.06
C GLN A 23 14.61 -10.18 17.85
N ALA A 24 14.07 -9.02 17.48
CA ALA A 24 14.59 -8.17 16.42
C ALA A 24 15.79 -7.31 16.86
N GLY A 25 16.19 -7.35 18.14
CA GLY A 25 17.26 -6.50 18.68
C GLY A 25 16.89 -5.01 18.75
N GLN A 26 15.58 -4.71 18.79
CA GLN A 26 15.04 -3.36 18.72
C GLN A 26 14.39 -2.96 20.05
N SER A 27 14.39 -1.65 20.35
CA SER A 27 13.48 -1.12 21.36
C SER A 27 12.02 -1.26 20.89
N LEU A 28 11.08 -1.30 21.83
CA LEU A 28 9.66 -1.39 21.47
C LEU A 28 9.22 -0.22 20.57
N GLN A 29 9.72 0.99 20.84
CA GLN A 29 9.45 2.16 20.02
C GLN A 29 9.97 2.02 18.60
N ALA A 30 11.21 1.54 18.42
CA ALA A 30 11.78 1.31 17.10
C ALA A 30 11.01 0.24 16.32
N TYR A 31 10.65 -0.85 16.99
CA TYR A 31 9.84 -1.93 16.40
C TYR A 31 8.47 -1.44 15.92
N PHE A 32 7.79 -0.60 16.71
CA PHE A 32 6.51 0.01 16.30
C PHE A 32 6.66 0.96 15.12
N LEU A 33 7.74 1.75 15.08
CA LEU A 33 8.05 2.63 13.96
C LEU A 33 8.23 1.83 12.67
N ASP A 34 8.95 0.71 12.72
CA ASP A 34 9.10 -0.21 11.60
C ASP A 34 7.76 -0.83 11.18
N LEU A 35 6.90 -1.16 12.14
CA LEU A 35 5.57 -1.71 11.84
C LEU A 35 4.70 -0.69 11.10
N ILE A 36 4.69 0.57 11.54
CA ILE A 36 3.99 1.67 10.86
C ILE A 36 4.58 1.91 9.47
N ALA A 37 5.92 1.90 9.35
CA ALA A 37 6.58 2.07 8.06
C ALA A 37 6.21 0.94 7.08
N ARG A 38 6.13 -0.30 7.55
CA ARG A 38 5.69 -1.45 6.74
C ARG A 38 4.25 -1.31 6.29
N GLU A 39 3.35 -0.95 7.20
CA GLU A 39 1.93 -0.77 6.90
C GLU A 39 1.71 0.35 5.87
N THR A 40 2.43 1.46 6.01
CA THR A 40 2.34 2.63 5.11
C THR A 40 3.14 2.48 3.83
N SER A 41 3.99 1.45 3.71
CA SER A 41 4.87 1.28 2.54
C SER A 41 4.13 0.96 1.24
N LYS A 42 2.89 0.46 1.32
CA LYS A 42 2.07 0.11 0.17
C LYS A 42 0.70 0.78 0.29
N PRO A 43 0.19 1.41 -0.78
CA PRO A 43 -1.18 1.88 -0.79
C PRO A 43 -2.13 0.69 -0.65
N THR A 44 -3.20 0.90 0.10
CA THR A 44 -4.31 -0.04 0.20
C THR A 44 -4.96 -0.21 -1.18
N MET A 45 -5.68 -1.32 -1.38
CA MET A 45 -6.44 -1.52 -2.63
C MET A 45 -7.49 -0.43 -2.85
N ALA A 46 -8.11 0.08 -1.78
CA ALA A 46 -9.05 1.19 -1.86
C ALA A 46 -8.37 2.48 -2.35
N GLU A 47 -7.18 2.80 -1.82
CA GLU A 47 -6.39 3.95 -2.27
C GLU A 47 -5.90 3.78 -3.71
N MET A 48 -5.50 2.56 -4.10
CA MET A 48 -5.14 2.24 -5.48
C MET A 48 -6.32 2.44 -6.43
N VAL A 49 -7.51 1.95 -6.09
CA VAL A 49 -8.72 2.13 -6.92
C VAL A 49 -9.12 3.60 -7.01
N ALA A 50 -9.09 4.34 -5.89
CA ALA A 50 -9.35 5.77 -5.88
C ALA A 50 -8.35 6.54 -6.76
N ARG A 51 -7.07 6.12 -6.74
CA ARG A 51 -6.03 6.66 -7.61
C ARG A 51 -6.30 6.34 -9.09
N LEU A 52 -6.62 5.09 -9.43
CA LEU A 52 -6.99 4.71 -10.80
C LEU A 52 -8.18 5.53 -11.30
N ASN A 53 -9.24 5.67 -10.51
CA ASN A 53 -10.41 6.47 -10.90
C ASN A 53 -10.08 7.95 -11.11
N ARG A 54 -9.08 8.49 -10.42
CA ARG A 54 -8.62 9.88 -10.58
C ARG A 54 -7.69 10.06 -11.77
N GLU A 55 -6.75 9.13 -11.96
CA GLU A 55 -5.63 9.28 -12.92
C GLU A 55 -5.88 8.57 -14.26
N THR A 56 -6.69 7.50 -14.26
CA THR A 56 -7.00 6.72 -15.46
C THR A 56 -8.39 7.10 -15.98
N THR A 57 -8.43 8.11 -16.84
CA THR A 57 -9.50 8.27 -17.82
C THR A 57 -8.93 7.93 -19.19
N ALA A 58 -9.03 6.67 -19.59
CA ALA A 58 -8.77 6.28 -20.97
C ALA A 58 -10.09 6.38 -21.73
N SER A 59 -10.27 7.45 -22.52
CA SER A 59 -11.35 7.50 -23.52
C SER A 59 -10.89 6.73 -24.74
N VAL A 60 -11.14 5.42 -24.74
CA VAL A 60 -10.92 4.57 -25.91
C VAL A 60 -12.25 4.44 -26.63
N SER A 61 -12.32 4.97 -27.85
CA SER A 61 -13.47 4.79 -28.72
C SER A 61 -13.39 3.44 -29.44
N THR A 62 -14.53 2.99 -29.97
CA THR A 62 -14.56 1.78 -30.81
C THR A 62 -13.70 1.93 -32.07
N GLU A 63 -13.56 3.15 -32.59
CA GLU A 63 -12.73 3.46 -33.75
C GLU A 63 -11.24 3.27 -33.44
N ASP A 64 -10.78 3.70 -32.25
CA ASP A 64 -9.39 3.49 -31.80
C ASP A 64 -9.03 2.00 -31.71
N VAL A 65 -9.98 1.17 -31.26
CA VAL A 65 -9.80 -0.28 -31.17
C VAL A 65 -9.72 -0.90 -32.57
N LEU A 66 -10.60 -0.49 -33.48
CA LEU A 66 -10.59 -1.01 -34.85
C LEU A 66 -9.31 -0.60 -35.60
N ALA A 67 -8.86 0.64 -35.42
CA ALA A 67 -7.62 1.14 -36.01
C ALA A 67 -6.39 0.33 -35.53
N ALA A 68 -6.29 0.06 -34.23
CA ALA A 68 -5.19 -0.75 -33.68
C ALA A 68 -5.19 -2.20 -34.21
N ILE A 69 -6.37 -2.78 -34.42
CA ILE A 69 -6.50 -4.13 -34.99
C ILE A 69 -6.05 -4.14 -36.46
N ASP A 70 -6.43 -3.14 -37.24
CA ASP A 70 -6.05 -3.05 -38.65
C ASP A 70 -4.56 -2.75 -38.84
N GLU A 71 -3.98 -1.92 -37.97
CA GLU A 71 -2.52 -1.69 -37.93
C GLU A 71 -1.75 -2.99 -37.64
N ALA A 72 -2.23 -3.81 -36.69
CA ALA A 72 -1.64 -5.12 -36.38
C ALA A 72 -1.76 -6.15 -37.52
N ARG A 73 -2.79 -6.06 -38.37
CA ARG A 73 -2.96 -6.91 -39.55
C ARG A 73 -2.08 -6.48 -40.72
N THR A 74 -1.86 -5.18 -40.88
CA THR A 74 -1.11 -4.59 -42.00
C THR A 74 0.39 -4.62 -41.76
N GLY A 75 0.83 -4.69 -40.50
CA GLY A 75 2.25 -4.84 -40.11
C GLY A 75 2.81 -6.27 -40.18
N ARG A 76 2.08 -7.23 -40.78
CA ARG A 76 2.53 -8.60 -41.08
C ARG A 76 2.75 -8.77 -42.57
#